data_AF-A0A3B4CXY1-F1
#
_entry.id   AF-A0A3B4CXY1-F1
#
_cell.length_a   1.000
_cell.length_b   1.000
_cell.length_c   1.000
_cell.angle_alpha   90.00
_cell.angle_beta   90.00
_cell.angle_gamma   90.00
#
_symmetry.space_group_name_H-M   'P 1'
#
loop_
_entity.id
_entity.type
_entity.pdbx_description
1 polymer ?
#
loop_
_entity_poly.entity_id
_entity_poly.type
_entity_poly.pdbx_seq_one_letter_code
_entity_poly.pdbx_strand_id
1 'polypeptide(L)'
;MATNPPEEDPQEHRPSPDYAEAGDVACDLCKGRKLKACKSCMTCLASFCETHVRDHYTVEALQRHLLVEITKSLNILQENAQLKKIIREERSEKMALRKEITTLRQKICELRLPDYISNLTLDPETAHCTLILSDDRKRVRLGERKTVNHSAQRFDKYECVLTTEGFSTGRHYWEVEVNKEFTIGVARESAQRKGKFNFSPSVGYWCLYHYRQSFTALDEPSRPLPIDAVPRRWGYKANVANKHLKSIATQVFYVNIIPHMSLRPNPGLHSGGTDLRQ
;
A
#
# COMPACT_ATOMS: atom_id res chain seq x y z
N MET A 1 81.64 -26.94 22.33
CA MET A 1 80.89 -25.75 21.85
C MET A 1 80.43 -26.04 20.43
N ALA A 2 79.17 -26.41 20.26
CA ALA A 2 78.53 -26.56 18.95
C ALA A 2 77.26 -25.70 18.99
N THR A 3 77.26 -24.63 18.19
CA THR A 3 76.15 -23.70 18.01
C THR A 3 75.30 -24.18 16.84
N ASN A 4 74.04 -24.54 17.09
CA ASN A 4 73.04 -24.72 16.03
C ASN A 4 72.29 -23.39 15.79
N PRO A 5 72.00 -22.99 14.53
CA PRO A 5 71.16 -21.84 14.18
C PRO A 5 69.64 -22.13 14.27
N PRO A 6 68.77 -21.10 14.08
CA PRO A 6 67.54 -20.89 14.85
C PRO A 6 66.29 -21.63 14.33
N GLU A 7 65.33 -21.77 15.25
CA GLU A 7 63.97 -22.29 15.10
C GLU A 7 63.17 -21.54 14.01
N GLU A 8 62.48 -22.31 13.14
CA GLU A 8 61.41 -21.81 12.27
C GLU A 8 60.03 -22.08 12.89
N ASP A 9 59.18 -21.06 12.79
CA ASP A 9 57.85 -20.82 13.36
C ASP A 9 56.76 -21.86 12.95
N PRO A 10 55.80 -22.24 13.82
CA PRO A 10 54.72 -23.16 13.45
C PRO A 10 53.74 -22.54 12.45
N GLN A 11 53.60 -23.17 11.29
CA GLN A 11 52.65 -22.79 10.24
C GLN A 11 51.21 -22.64 10.77
N GLU A 12 50.69 -21.41 10.78
CA GLU A 12 49.27 -21.13 10.93
C GLU A 12 48.48 -21.79 9.78
N HIS A 13 47.65 -22.77 10.12
CA HIS A 13 46.76 -23.47 9.21
C HIS A 13 45.64 -22.51 8.74
N ARG A 14 45.82 -21.89 7.56
CA ARG A 14 44.77 -21.13 6.88
C ARG A 14 43.64 -22.09 6.47
N PRO A 15 42.39 -21.98 6.98
CA PRO A 15 41.31 -22.89 6.59
C PRO A 15 41.01 -22.71 5.09
N SER A 16 41.04 -23.80 4.33
CA SER A 16 40.64 -23.76 2.92
C SER A 16 39.14 -23.44 2.80
N PRO A 17 38.67 -22.80 1.71
CA PRO A 17 37.24 -22.56 1.53
C PRO A 17 36.47 -23.88 1.36
N ASP A 18 35.47 -24.14 2.21
CA ASP A 18 34.57 -25.30 2.09
C ASP A 18 33.65 -25.14 0.85
N TYR A 19 34.10 -25.67 -0.28
CA TYR A 19 33.30 -25.74 -1.50
C TYR A 19 32.17 -26.77 -1.36
N ALA A 20 31.06 -26.55 -2.06
CA ALA A 20 29.95 -27.49 -2.05
C ALA A 20 30.31 -28.75 -2.87
N GLU A 21 30.18 -29.92 -2.26
CA GLU A 21 30.39 -31.23 -2.90
C GLU A 21 29.06 -31.90 -3.29
N ALA A 22 29.13 -33.11 -3.87
CA ALA A 22 27.95 -33.89 -4.21
C ALA A 22 27.17 -34.26 -2.94
N GLY A 23 25.92 -33.82 -2.87
CA GLY A 23 25.04 -34.00 -1.69
C GLY A 23 24.95 -32.78 -0.78
N ASP A 24 25.77 -31.74 -1.00
CA ASP A 24 25.68 -30.49 -0.25
C ASP A 24 24.68 -29.51 -0.89
N VAL A 25 24.03 -28.71 -0.03
CA VAL A 25 23.28 -27.54 -0.48
C VAL A 25 24.27 -26.42 -0.75
N ALA A 26 24.38 -26.01 -2.01
CA ALA A 26 25.26 -24.93 -2.42
C ALA A 26 24.67 -23.55 -2.10
N CYS A 27 25.54 -22.56 -1.88
CA CYS A 27 25.13 -21.17 -1.75
C CYS A 27 24.57 -20.62 -3.07
N ASP A 28 23.44 -19.91 -3.00
CA ASP A 28 22.75 -19.34 -4.17
C ASP A 28 23.39 -18.03 -4.67
N LEU A 29 24.19 -17.36 -3.85
CA LEU A 29 24.76 -16.03 -4.14
C LEU A 29 26.21 -16.05 -4.63
N CYS A 30 26.92 -17.16 -4.43
CA CYS A 30 28.30 -17.29 -4.90
C CYS A 30 28.37 -17.14 -6.43
N LYS A 31 29.27 -16.27 -6.90
CA LYS A 31 29.64 -16.17 -8.31
C LYS A 31 30.70 -17.23 -8.61
N GLY A 32 30.49 -18.04 -9.65
CA GLY A 32 31.42 -19.12 -10.04
C GLY A 32 31.25 -20.40 -9.21
N ARG A 33 32.35 -20.98 -8.71
CA ARG A 33 32.31 -22.19 -7.89
C ARG A 33 31.59 -21.89 -6.57
N LYS A 34 30.56 -22.68 -6.25
CA LYS A 34 29.68 -22.42 -5.11
C LYS A 34 30.26 -22.98 -3.81
N LEU A 35 30.22 -22.19 -2.74
CA LEU A 35 30.54 -22.62 -1.39
C LEU A 35 29.39 -23.42 -0.78
N LYS A 36 29.70 -24.27 0.20
CA LYS A 36 28.70 -24.98 1.00
C LYS A 36 27.83 -23.99 1.77
N ALA A 37 26.52 -24.19 1.74
CA ALA A 37 25.61 -23.37 2.51
C ALA A 37 25.54 -23.86 3.97
N CYS A 38 25.57 -22.92 4.92
CA CYS A 38 25.39 -23.20 6.34
C CYS A 38 23.95 -22.93 6.79
N LYS A 39 23.25 -21.97 6.16
CA LYS A 39 21.88 -21.59 6.51
C LYS A 39 21.01 -21.33 5.28
N SER A 40 19.71 -21.53 5.46
CA SER A 40 18.69 -21.21 4.46
C SER A 40 17.77 -20.12 4.97
N CYS A 41 17.49 -19.12 4.15
CA CYS A 41 16.49 -18.10 4.47
C CYS A 41 15.13 -18.47 3.87
N MET A 42 14.09 -18.59 4.71
CA MET A 42 12.70 -18.82 4.28
C MET A 42 12.03 -17.55 3.73
N THR A 43 12.55 -16.38 4.05
CA THR A 43 12.06 -15.12 3.46
C THR A 43 12.58 -14.95 2.03
N CYS A 44 13.91 -15.03 1.84
CA CYS A 44 14.58 -14.93 0.54
C CYS A 44 14.40 -16.18 -0.33
N LEU A 45 14.08 -17.33 0.27
CA LEU A 45 14.07 -18.64 -0.37
C LEU A 45 15.42 -18.97 -1.02
N ALA A 46 16.50 -18.76 -0.27
CA ALA A 46 17.87 -18.94 -0.74
C ALA A 46 18.75 -19.57 0.34
N SER A 47 19.82 -20.25 -0.08
CA SER A 47 20.84 -20.84 0.78
C SER A 47 22.10 -19.99 0.75
N PHE A 48 22.74 -19.84 1.90
CA PHE A 48 23.87 -18.94 2.09
C PHE A 48 25.04 -19.68 2.72
N CYS A 49 26.24 -19.46 2.18
CA CYS A 49 27.48 -19.78 2.88
C CYS A 49 27.73 -18.75 4.00
N GLU A 50 28.72 -19.01 4.85
CA GLU A 50 29.02 -18.18 6.02
C GLU A 50 29.25 -16.70 5.69
N THR A 51 29.80 -16.41 4.51
CA THR A 51 30.01 -15.04 4.04
C THR A 51 28.70 -14.35 3.67
N HIS A 52 27.84 -14.99 2.87
CA HIS A 52 26.61 -14.37 2.38
C HIS A 52 25.46 -14.41 3.39
N VAL A 53 25.53 -15.28 4.40
CA VAL A 53 24.55 -15.25 5.50
C VAL A 53 24.82 -14.07 6.43
N ARG A 54 26.06 -13.56 6.48
CA ARG A 54 26.45 -12.43 7.32
C ARG A 54 25.59 -11.20 7.08
N ASP A 55 25.21 -10.95 5.83
CA ASP A 55 24.34 -9.82 5.47
C ASP A 55 22.98 -9.89 6.18
N HIS A 56 22.48 -11.10 6.49
CA HIS A 56 21.25 -11.27 7.26
C HIS A 56 21.39 -10.92 8.74
N TYR A 57 22.62 -10.77 9.23
CA TYR A 57 22.91 -10.32 10.59
C TYR A 57 23.32 -8.84 10.63
N THR A 58 23.95 -8.34 9.58
CA THR A 58 24.54 -6.98 9.57
C THR A 58 23.65 -5.94 8.89
N VAL A 59 22.83 -6.31 7.91
CA VAL A 59 21.94 -5.38 7.20
C VAL A 59 20.60 -5.33 7.91
N GLU A 60 20.21 -4.14 8.41
CA GLU A 60 18.98 -3.93 9.18
C GLU A 60 17.72 -4.49 8.49
N ALA A 61 17.62 -4.32 7.16
CA ALA A 61 16.50 -4.83 6.37
C ALA A 61 16.40 -6.37 6.37
N LEU A 62 17.51 -7.08 6.56
CA LEU A 62 17.59 -8.54 6.46
C LEU A 62 17.57 -9.23 7.84
N GLN A 63 17.79 -8.51 8.93
CA GLN A 63 17.77 -9.06 10.30
C GLN A 63 16.45 -9.72 10.70
N ARG A 64 15.34 -9.35 10.05
CA ARG A 64 14.00 -9.93 10.30
C ARG A 64 13.71 -11.17 9.46
N HIS A 65 14.65 -11.59 8.64
CA HIS A 65 14.46 -12.75 7.78
C HIS A 65 14.62 -14.06 8.56
N LEU A 66 13.73 -15.02 8.29
CA LEU A 66 13.76 -16.31 8.97
C LEU A 66 14.86 -17.20 8.38
N LEU A 67 15.92 -17.45 9.16
CA LEU A 67 17.00 -18.38 8.82
C LEU A 67 16.79 -19.71 9.54
N VAL A 68 17.00 -20.82 8.82
CA VAL A 68 17.01 -22.18 9.37
C VAL A 68 18.33 -22.87 9.06
N GLU A 69 18.80 -23.69 9.99
CA GLU A 69 20.03 -24.47 9.81
C GLU A 69 19.83 -25.59 8.80
N ILE A 70 20.90 -25.88 8.07
CA ILE A 70 20.96 -26.99 7.15
C ILE A 70 21.57 -28.17 7.92
N THR A 71 20.74 -29.15 8.30
CA THR A 71 21.24 -30.34 8.99
C THR A 71 21.94 -31.28 8.01
N LYS A 72 22.97 -32.01 8.46
CA LYS A 72 23.77 -32.93 7.62
C LYS A 72 23.03 -34.20 7.18
N SER A 73 21.72 -34.30 7.39
CA SER A 73 20.92 -35.44 6.96
C SER A 73 20.53 -35.27 5.50
N LEU A 74 21.03 -36.16 4.64
CA LEU A 74 20.82 -36.11 3.18
C LEU A 74 19.33 -35.98 2.80
N ASN A 75 18.44 -36.67 3.51
CA ASN A 75 16.99 -36.60 3.29
C ASN A 75 16.45 -35.18 3.54
N ILE A 76 16.88 -34.54 4.62
CA ILE A 76 16.47 -33.17 4.97
C ILE A 76 17.03 -32.17 3.95
N LEU A 77 18.24 -32.38 3.43
CA LEU A 77 18.81 -31.54 2.37
C LEU A 77 17.99 -31.62 1.07
N GLN A 78 17.59 -32.84 0.71
CA GLN A 78 16.81 -33.10 -0.49
C GLN A 78 15.40 -32.51 -0.41
N GLU A 79 14.72 -32.69 0.73
CA GLU A 79 13.41 -32.08 1.01
C GLU A 79 13.48 -30.55 0.98
N ASN A 80 14.51 -29.96 1.61
CA ASN A 80 14.72 -28.51 1.57
C ASN A 80 14.95 -27.96 0.15
N ALA A 81 15.67 -28.71 -0.69
CA ALA A 81 15.89 -28.32 -2.09
C ALA A 81 14.58 -28.38 -2.89
N GLN A 82 13.77 -29.42 -2.70
CA GLN A 82 12.48 -29.60 -3.36
C GLN A 82 11.47 -28.53 -2.92
N LEU A 83 11.31 -28.30 -1.62
CA LEU A 83 10.40 -27.29 -1.07
C LEU A 83 10.72 -25.89 -1.60
N LYS A 84 12.01 -25.52 -1.67
CA LYS A 84 12.42 -24.22 -2.25
C LYS A 84 12.02 -24.06 -3.70
N LYS A 85 12.06 -25.14 -4.49
CA LYS A 85 11.63 -25.12 -5.89
C LYS A 85 10.13 -24.84 -5.99
N ILE A 86 9.33 -25.59 -5.24
CA ILE A 86 7.86 -25.44 -5.18
C ILE A 86 7.47 -24.02 -4.77
N ILE A 87 8.06 -23.49 -3.69
CA ILE A 87 7.70 -22.14 -3.20
C ILE A 87 8.04 -21.05 -4.23
N ARG A 88 9.16 -21.20 -4.97
CA ARG A 88 9.51 -20.24 -6.03
C ARG A 88 8.48 -20.28 -7.18
N GLU A 89 8.07 -21.47 -7.59
CA GLU A 89 7.06 -21.67 -8.63
C GLU A 89 5.70 -21.08 -8.21
N GLU A 90 5.20 -21.42 -7.02
CA GLU A 90 3.95 -20.87 -6.47
C GLU A 90 3.99 -19.33 -6.35
N ARG A 91 5.12 -18.75 -5.91
CA ARG A 91 5.27 -17.29 -5.84
C ARG A 91 5.20 -16.66 -7.22
N SER A 92 5.79 -17.28 -8.24
CA SER A 92 5.76 -16.79 -9.63
C SER A 92 4.36 -16.83 -10.21
N GLU A 93 3.61 -17.92 -9.99
CA GLU A 93 2.23 -18.09 -10.43
C GLU A 93 1.30 -17.09 -9.73
N LYS A 94 1.44 -16.95 -8.40
CA LYS A 94 0.69 -15.95 -7.61
C LYS A 94 0.96 -14.52 -8.10
N MET A 95 2.18 -14.22 -8.52
CA MET A 95 2.53 -12.93 -9.10
C MET A 95 1.88 -12.72 -10.48
N ALA A 96 1.87 -13.75 -11.33
CA ALA A 96 1.22 -13.72 -12.63
C ALA A 96 -0.30 -13.50 -12.50
N LEU A 97 -0.97 -14.28 -11.63
CA LEU A 97 -2.41 -14.15 -11.34
C LEU A 97 -2.74 -12.75 -10.81
N ARG A 98 -1.92 -12.17 -9.92
CA ARG A 98 -2.11 -10.80 -9.43
C ARG A 98 -2.04 -9.76 -10.55
N LYS A 99 -1.12 -9.95 -11.50
CA LYS A 99 -0.99 -9.09 -12.67
C LYS A 99 -2.23 -9.21 -13.56
N GLU A 100 -2.69 -10.43 -13.81
CA GLU A 100 -3.88 -10.69 -14.63
C GLU A 100 -5.16 -10.12 -14.01
N ILE A 101 -5.38 -10.30 -12.69
CA ILE A 101 -6.48 -9.67 -11.96
C ILE A 101 -6.44 -8.14 -12.11
N THR A 102 -5.26 -7.55 -12.06
CA THR A 102 -5.09 -6.09 -12.23
C THR A 102 -5.47 -5.66 -13.64
N THR A 103 -5.04 -6.40 -14.66
CA THR A 103 -5.39 -6.15 -16.06
C THR A 103 -6.89 -6.33 -16.33
N LEU A 104 -7.51 -7.40 -15.81
CA LEU A 104 -8.94 -7.65 -15.97
C LEU A 104 -9.79 -6.58 -15.30
N ARG A 105 -9.38 -6.13 -14.10
CA ARG A 105 -10.02 -4.99 -13.43
C ARG A 105 -9.96 -3.73 -14.30
N GLN A 106 -8.79 -3.44 -14.89
CA GLN A 106 -8.64 -2.31 -15.80
C GLN A 106 -9.57 -2.43 -17.02
N LYS A 107 -9.60 -3.59 -17.69
CA LYS A 107 -10.49 -3.83 -18.84
C LYS A 107 -11.98 -3.71 -18.47
N ILE A 108 -12.39 -4.21 -17.29
CA ILE A 108 -13.77 -4.08 -16.82
C ILE A 108 -14.15 -2.61 -16.59
N CYS A 109 -13.23 -1.80 -16.05
CA CYS A 109 -13.42 -0.36 -15.91
C CYS A 109 -13.57 0.33 -17.28
N GLU A 110 -12.72 -0.03 -18.25
CA GLU A 110 -12.74 0.50 -19.62
C GLU A 110 -14.04 0.16 -20.37
N LEU A 111 -14.62 -1.03 -20.13
CA LEU A 111 -15.82 -1.49 -20.84
C LEU A 111 -17.15 -1.02 -20.22
N ARG A 112 -17.19 -0.53 -18.97
CA ARG A 112 -18.45 -0.26 -18.25
C ARG A 112 -18.64 1.16 -17.68
N LEU A 113 -17.59 1.98 -17.56
CA LEU A 113 -17.66 3.28 -16.86
C LEU A 113 -16.96 4.50 -17.51
N PRO A 114 -16.65 4.58 -18.84
CA PRO A 114 -15.78 5.63 -19.37
C PRO A 114 -16.16 7.07 -19.00
N ASP A 115 -17.46 7.38 -18.96
CA ASP A 115 -17.93 8.77 -18.78
C ASP A 115 -17.94 9.25 -17.31
N TYR A 116 -17.63 8.39 -16.33
CA TYR A 116 -17.89 8.68 -14.91
C TYR A 116 -16.63 8.74 -14.04
N ILE A 117 -15.49 8.28 -14.52
CA ILE A 117 -14.26 8.20 -13.71
C ILE A 117 -13.70 9.61 -13.51
N SER A 118 -13.68 10.08 -12.26
CA SER A 118 -13.18 11.42 -11.92
C SER A 118 -11.77 11.34 -11.32
N ASN A 119 -10.83 12.08 -11.92
CA ASN A 119 -9.49 12.28 -11.36
C ASN A 119 -9.57 13.38 -10.30
N LEU A 120 -9.38 13.00 -9.03
CA LEU A 120 -9.60 13.88 -7.89
C LEU A 120 -8.31 14.13 -7.11
N THR A 121 -8.18 15.37 -6.62
CA THR A 121 -7.07 15.80 -5.77
C THR A 121 -7.57 16.45 -4.49
N LEU A 122 -6.87 16.23 -3.38
CA LEU A 122 -7.19 16.75 -2.06
C LEU A 122 -6.81 18.23 -1.95
N ASP A 123 -7.71 19.05 -1.41
CA ASP A 123 -7.52 20.49 -1.24
C ASP A 123 -6.85 20.82 0.12
N PRO A 124 -5.59 21.29 0.12
CA PRO A 124 -4.91 21.71 1.34
C PRO A 124 -5.60 22.84 2.10
N GLU A 125 -6.42 23.68 1.45
CA GLU A 125 -7.12 24.79 2.10
C GLU A 125 -8.30 24.34 2.96
N THR A 126 -8.85 23.17 2.66
CA THR A 126 -9.94 22.57 3.43
C THR A 126 -9.43 21.66 4.54
N ALA A 127 -8.24 21.08 4.37
CA ALA A 127 -7.69 20.05 5.25
C ALA A 127 -7.56 20.51 6.71
N HIS A 128 -8.02 19.69 7.65
CA HIS A 128 -7.76 19.92 9.07
C HIS A 128 -6.25 19.97 9.39
N CYS A 129 -5.86 20.74 10.40
CA CYS A 129 -4.45 21.06 10.70
C CYS A 129 -3.58 19.86 11.15
N THR A 130 -4.18 18.72 11.46
CA THR A 130 -3.46 17.46 11.77
C THR A 130 -3.29 16.55 10.55
N LEU A 131 -3.92 16.88 9.42
CA LEU A 131 -3.84 16.08 8.20
C LEU A 131 -2.58 16.45 7.41
N ILE A 132 -1.86 15.43 6.95
CA ILE A 132 -0.73 15.56 6.06
C ILE A 132 -1.10 14.97 4.71
N LEU A 133 -1.11 15.83 3.69
CA LEU A 133 -1.32 15.44 2.31
C LEU A 133 0.02 15.05 1.67
N SER A 134 0.00 14.10 0.73
CA SER A 134 1.15 13.83 -0.14
C SER A 134 1.30 14.92 -1.21
N ASP A 135 2.48 15.00 -1.81
CA ASP A 135 2.81 16.00 -2.83
C ASP A 135 1.89 15.90 -4.06
N ASP A 136 1.51 14.67 -4.44
CA ASP A 136 0.56 14.39 -5.52
C ASP A 136 -0.91 14.68 -5.17
N ARG A 137 -1.17 15.18 -3.94
CA ARG A 137 -2.49 15.48 -3.37
C ARG A 137 -3.48 14.32 -3.45
N LYS A 138 -2.96 13.10 -3.49
CA LYS A 138 -3.77 11.90 -3.60
C LYS A 138 -3.83 11.12 -2.33
N ARG A 139 -2.91 11.36 -1.40
CA ARG A 139 -2.84 10.63 -0.15
C ARG A 139 -3.02 11.57 1.01
N VAL A 140 -3.69 11.07 2.03
CA VAL A 140 -3.83 11.75 3.31
C VAL A 140 -3.49 10.78 4.42
N ARG A 141 -2.79 11.30 5.43
CA ARG A 141 -2.47 10.60 6.66
C ARG A 141 -2.63 11.55 7.83
N LEU A 142 -2.89 11.00 9.00
CA LEU A 142 -2.82 11.75 10.24
C LEU A 142 -1.35 12.03 10.60
N GLY A 143 -1.09 13.20 11.15
CA GLY A 143 0.20 13.56 11.71
C GLY A 143 0.03 14.52 12.88
N GLU A 144 1.12 15.18 13.23
CA GLU A 144 1.12 16.19 14.29
C GLU A 144 0.35 17.44 13.85
N ARG A 145 -0.26 18.11 14.83
CA ARG A 145 -0.94 19.38 14.61
C ARG A 145 0.07 20.41 14.11
N LYS A 146 -0.19 20.96 12.93
CA LYS A 146 0.60 22.04 12.35
C LYS A 146 -0.07 23.39 12.61
N THR A 147 0.75 24.41 12.79
CA THR A 147 0.30 25.80 12.72
C THR A 147 0.07 26.13 11.25
N VAL A 148 -1.19 26.29 10.86
CA VAL A 148 -1.61 26.62 9.50
C VAL A 148 -2.51 27.85 9.52
N ASN A 149 -2.54 28.59 8.41
CA ASN A 149 -3.40 29.76 8.30
C ASN A 149 -4.87 29.37 8.46
N HIS A 150 -5.58 30.13 9.29
CA HIS A 150 -7.02 29.97 9.46
C HIS A 150 -7.73 30.50 8.22
N SER A 151 -8.45 29.64 7.51
CA SER A 151 -9.36 30.01 6.43
C SER A 151 -10.77 29.57 6.78
N ALA A 152 -11.79 30.24 6.24
CA ALA A 152 -13.19 29.84 6.42
C ALA A 152 -13.48 28.44 5.84
N GLN A 153 -12.72 28.03 4.82
CA GLN A 153 -12.87 26.76 4.10
C GLN A 153 -12.28 25.56 4.86
N ARG A 154 -11.37 25.80 5.82
CA ARG A 154 -10.66 24.77 6.57
C ARG A 154 -11.54 24.11 7.65
N PHE A 155 -11.47 22.80 7.82
CA PHE A 155 -12.04 22.15 9.00
C PHE A 155 -11.22 22.42 10.25
N ASP A 156 -11.88 22.75 11.36
CA ASP A 156 -11.21 23.10 12.64
C ASP A 156 -11.36 22.05 13.74
N LYS A 157 -12.47 21.29 13.70
CA LYS A 157 -12.84 20.31 14.73
C LYS A 157 -12.65 18.88 14.28
N TYR A 158 -12.93 18.60 13.02
CA TYR A 158 -12.93 17.25 12.45
C TYR A 158 -11.77 17.08 11.48
N GLU A 159 -11.19 15.88 11.46
CA GLU A 159 -10.07 15.47 10.60
C GLU A 159 -10.54 15.20 9.16
N CYS A 160 -11.08 16.25 8.55
CA CYS A 160 -11.67 16.25 7.23
C CYS A 160 -10.81 17.02 6.23
N VAL A 161 -10.89 16.61 4.98
CA VAL A 161 -10.35 17.30 3.81
C VAL A 161 -11.30 17.09 2.64
N LEU A 162 -11.47 18.09 1.80
CA LEU A 162 -12.26 17.99 0.58
C LEU A 162 -11.40 17.77 -0.65
N THR A 163 -12.02 17.35 -1.75
CA THR A 163 -11.40 17.50 -3.08
C THR A 163 -11.31 18.97 -3.48
N THR A 164 -10.32 19.30 -4.31
CA THR A 164 -10.24 20.59 -4.99
C THR A 164 -11.37 20.71 -6.02
N GLU A 165 -11.64 19.61 -6.71
CA GLU A 165 -12.69 19.51 -7.72
C GLU A 165 -14.05 19.26 -7.07
N GLY A 166 -15.09 19.90 -7.58
CA GLY A 166 -16.48 19.64 -7.21
C GLY A 166 -17.33 19.32 -8.43
N PHE A 167 -18.53 18.80 -8.20
CA PHE A 167 -19.46 18.39 -9.25
C PHE A 167 -20.79 19.11 -9.09
N SER A 168 -21.30 19.69 -10.17
CA SER A 168 -22.62 20.32 -10.20
C SER A 168 -23.70 19.43 -10.81
N THR A 169 -23.32 18.49 -11.67
CA THR A 169 -24.23 17.61 -12.43
C THR A 169 -23.51 16.36 -12.88
N GLY A 170 -24.26 15.26 -13.06
CA GLY A 170 -23.74 14.06 -13.72
C GLY A 170 -23.53 12.89 -12.76
N ARG A 171 -22.96 11.82 -13.32
CA ARG A 171 -22.61 10.62 -12.57
C ARG A 171 -21.09 10.59 -12.39
N HIS A 172 -20.64 10.35 -11.18
CA HIS A 172 -19.22 10.36 -10.86
C HIS A 172 -18.86 9.12 -10.06
N TYR A 173 -17.70 8.57 -10.38
CA TYR A 173 -17.13 7.39 -9.76
C TYR A 173 -15.66 7.63 -9.39
N TRP A 174 -15.32 7.22 -8.18
CA TRP A 174 -13.94 7.18 -7.70
C TRP A 174 -13.77 6.02 -6.73
N GLU A 175 -12.52 5.57 -6.64
CA GLU A 175 -12.12 4.52 -5.71
C GLU A 175 -11.18 5.08 -4.65
N VAL A 176 -11.34 4.55 -3.44
CA VAL A 176 -10.49 4.90 -2.30
C VAL A 176 -9.94 3.63 -1.69
N GLU A 177 -8.64 3.60 -1.46
CA GLU A 177 -7.96 2.58 -0.65
C GLU A 177 -7.90 3.04 0.81
N VAL A 178 -8.40 2.20 1.73
CA VAL A 178 -8.56 2.51 3.16
C VAL A 178 -8.06 1.34 4.01
N ASN A 179 -7.45 1.62 5.17
CA ASN A 179 -6.79 0.59 5.99
C ASN A 179 -7.53 0.20 7.27
N LYS A 180 -8.30 1.11 7.88
CA LYS A 180 -9.03 0.88 9.13
C LYS A 180 -10.38 1.59 9.15
N GLU A 181 -10.45 2.73 9.83
CA GLU A 181 -11.67 3.49 10.07
C GLU A 181 -11.69 4.66 9.09
N PHE A 182 -12.87 4.99 8.58
CA PHE A 182 -12.98 6.08 7.62
C PHE A 182 -14.42 6.55 7.53
N THR A 183 -14.56 7.76 7.03
CA THR A 183 -15.82 8.29 6.54
C THR A 183 -15.53 8.83 5.15
N ILE A 184 -16.29 8.38 4.18
CA ILE A 184 -16.14 8.86 2.80
C ILE A 184 -17.50 9.29 2.29
N GLY A 185 -17.53 10.33 1.49
CA GLY A 185 -18.78 10.78 0.92
C GLY A 185 -18.66 12.06 0.15
N VAL A 186 -19.80 12.72 0.01
CA VAL A 186 -19.91 14.00 -0.66
C VAL A 186 -20.47 15.04 0.29
N ALA A 187 -19.94 16.26 0.23
CA ALA A 187 -20.56 17.43 0.86
C ALA A 187 -21.11 18.37 -0.18
N ARG A 188 -22.06 19.20 0.23
CA ARG A 188 -22.31 20.49 -0.43
C ARG A 188 -21.13 21.42 -0.18
N GLU A 189 -20.79 22.25 -1.15
CA GLU A 189 -19.78 23.30 -1.00
C GLU A 189 -20.11 24.22 0.19
N SER A 190 -21.40 24.52 0.39
CA SER A 190 -21.90 25.35 1.48
C SER A 190 -22.00 24.64 2.84
N ALA A 191 -21.61 23.37 2.94
CA ALA A 191 -21.76 22.60 4.17
C ALA A 191 -20.92 23.20 5.32
N GLN A 192 -21.42 23.08 6.55
CA GLN A 192 -20.74 23.59 7.74
C GLN A 192 -19.37 22.91 7.92
N ARG A 193 -18.32 23.70 8.21
CA ARG A 193 -16.95 23.19 8.41
C ARG A 193 -16.33 23.55 9.76
N LYS A 194 -17.04 24.36 10.54
CA LYS A 194 -16.56 24.93 11.81
C LYS A 194 -17.32 24.38 12.99
N GLY A 195 -16.60 24.14 14.08
CA GLY A 195 -17.17 23.68 15.34
C GLY A 195 -17.71 22.26 15.29
N LYS A 196 -18.52 21.90 16.29
CA LYS A 196 -19.08 20.55 16.44
C LYS A 196 -20.45 20.47 15.75
N PHE A 197 -20.60 19.51 14.84
CA PHE A 197 -21.85 19.17 14.17
C PHE A 197 -21.90 17.67 13.85
N ASN A 198 -23.08 17.13 13.56
CA ASN A 198 -23.24 15.73 13.14
C ASN A 198 -23.27 15.66 11.61
N PHE A 199 -22.58 14.70 11.02
CA PHE A 199 -22.65 14.47 9.57
C PHE A 199 -24.00 13.87 9.20
N SER A 200 -24.73 14.57 8.33
CA SER A 200 -26.00 14.10 7.80
C SER A 200 -26.40 14.86 6.54
N PRO A 201 -27.38 14.34 5.76
CA PRO A 201 -27.89 15.04 4.58
C PRO A 201 -28.43 16.43 4.87
N SER A 202 -29.00 16.66 6.06
CA SER A 202 -29.62 17.94 6.44
C SER A 202 -28.59 19.08 6.55
N VAL A 203 -27.38 18.77 7.01
CA VAL A 203 -26.24 19.72 7.04
C VAL A 203 -25.35 19.64 5.79
N GLY A 204 -25.80 18.90 4.76
CA GLY A 204 -25.17 18.84 3.45
C GLY A 204 -24.07 17.80 3.32
N TYR A 205 -24.11 16.70 4.08
CA TYR A 205 -23.15 15.59 4.00
C TYR A 205 -23.86 14.26 3.68
N TRP A 206 -23.41 13.54 2.66
CA TRP A 206 -23.86 12.18 2.35
C TRP A 206 -22.67 11.25 2.45
N CYS A 207 -22.57 10.57 3.58
CA CYS A 207 -21.36 9.88 3.99
C CYS A 207 -21.62 8.42 4.39
N LEU A 208 -20.64 7.57 4.11
CA LEU A 208 -20.53 6.22 4.63
C LEU A 208 -19.44 6.21 5.69
N TYR A 209 -19.75 5.66 6.86
CA TYR A 209 -18.86 5.55 8.01
C TYR A 209 -18.51 4.09 8.27
N HIS A 210 -17.24 3.82 8.49
CA HIS A 210 -16.73 2.52 8.90
C HIS A 210 -15.99 2.62 10.23
N TYR A 211 -16.41 1.82 11.23
CA TYR A 211 -15.77 1.76 12.54
C TYR A 211 -15.91 0.37 13.17
N ARG A 212 -14.80 -0.21 13.63
CA ARG A 212 -14.75 -1.51 14.33
C ARG A 212 -15.70 -2.58 13.77
N GLN A 213 -15.73 -2.76 12.44
CA GLN A 213 -16.58 -3.71 11.70
C GLN A 213 -18.05 -3.33 11.53
N SER A 214 -18.43 -2.09 11.85
CA SER A 214 -19.72 -1.52 11.47
C SER A 214 -19.55 -0.65 10.23
N PHE A 215 -20.46 -0.78 9.28
CA PHE A 215 -20.55 0.07 8.10
C PHE A 215 -21.92 0.73 8.13
N THR A 216 -21.96 2.05 8.15
CA THR A 216 -23.18 2.81 8.42
C THR A 216 -23.32 3.93 7.40
N ALA A 217 -24.49 4.04 6.77
CA ALA A 217 -24.88 5.24 6.05
C ALA A 217 -25.27 6.30 7.08
N LEU A 218 -24.60 7.47 7.03
CA LEU A 218 -24.88 8.61 7.90
C LEU A 218 -26.13 9.36 7.42
N ASP A 219 -27.25 8.65 7.37
CA ASP A 219 -28.59 9.16 7.10
C ASP A 219 -29.19 9.77 8.38
N GLU A 220 -30.40 10.35 8.28
CA GLU A 220 -31.23 10.76 9.42
C GLU A 220 -32.52 9.91 9.45
N PRO A 221 -32.61 8.89 10.33
CA PRO A 221 -31.59 8.39 11.25
C PRO A 221 -30.49 7.58 10.56
N SER A 222 -29.33 7.44 11.20
CA SER A 222 -28.23 6.66 10.63
C SER A 222 -28.60 5.18 10.48
N ARG A 223 -28.17 4.58 9.37
CA ARG A 223 -28.63 3.27 8.94
C ARG A 223 -27.45 2.30 8.79
N PRO A 224 -27.36 1.26 9.63
CA PRO A 224 -26.38 0.20 9.46
C PRO A 224 -26.54 -0.52 8.12
N LEU A 225 -25.43 -0.89 7.50
CA LEU A 225 -25.37 -1.63 6.26
C LEU A 225 -24.81 -3.05 6.54
N PRO A 226 -25.36 -4.09 5.90
CA PRO A 226 -24.84 -5.45 6.06
C PRO A 226 -23.41 -5.56 5.51
N ILE A 227 -22.56 -6.32 6.21
CA ILE A 227 -21.17 -6.60 5.83
C ILE A 227 -21.00 -8.10 5.73
N ASP A 228 -20.96 -8.63 4.50
CA ASP A 228 -20.56 -10.03 4.27
C ASP A 228 -19.11 -10.15 3.78
N ALA A 229 -18.43 -9.03 3.52
CA ALA A 229 -16.98 -8.91 3.38
C ALA A 229 -16.62 -7.42 3.31
N VAL A 230 -15.70 -6.92 4.13
CA VAL A 230 -15.19 -5.53 4.02
C VAL A 230 -14.12 -5.51 2.93
N PRO A 231 -14.38 -4.99 1.72
CA PRO A 231 -13.31 -4.82 0.73
C PRO A 231 -12.33 -3.74 1.21
N ARG A 232 -11.03 -3.92 0.92
CA ARG A 232 -10.01 -2.87 1.13
C ARG A 232 -10.16 -1.69 0.16
N ARG A 233 -11.07 -1.80 -0.80
CA ARG A 233 -11.31 -0.81 -1.85
C ARG A 233 -12.80 -0.53 -1.97
N TRP A 234 -13.16 0.75 -1.91
CA TRP A 234 -14.53 1.19 -2.00
C TRP A 234 -14.70 2.07 -3.24
N GLY A 235 -15.68 1.73 -4.07
CA GLY A 235 -16.14 2.57 -5.16
C GLY A 235 -17.36 3.35 -4.71
N TYR A 236 -17.33 4.68 -4.80
CA TYR A 236 -18.51 5.51 -4.55
C TYR A 236 -19.09 5.97 -5.88
N LYS A 237 -20.41 5.85 -6.04
CA LYS A 237 -21.15 6.34 -7.22
C LYS A 237 -22.11 7.44 -6.81
N ALA A 238 -21.80 8.68 -7.19
CA ALA A 238 -22.71 9.81 -7.04
C ALA A 238 -23.58 9.94 -8.30
N ASN A 239 -24.88 10.20 -8.17
CA ASN A 239 -25.74 10.65 -9.26
C ASN A 239 -26.37 11.98 -8.88
N VAL A 240 -25.86 13.07 -9.45
CA VAL A 240 -26.32 14.43 -9.16
C VAL A 240 -27.40 14.80 -10.19
N ALA A 241 -28.67 14.61 -9.81
CA ALA A 241 -29.81 14.94 -10.67
C ALA A 241 -30.11 16.45 -10.64
N ASN A 242 -30.20 17.02 -11.84
CA ASN A 242 -30.44 18.43 -12.08
C ASN A 242 -31.89 18.80 -11.75
N LYS A 243 -32.19 19.25 -10.52
CA LYS A 243 -33.39 20.08 -10.25
C LYS A 243 -33.09 21.09 -9.15
N HIS A 244 -32.80 22.31 -9.59
CA HIS A 244 -32.76 23.56 -8.80
C HIS A 244 -32.13 23.47 -7.42
N LEU A 245 -30.82 23.66 -7.31
CA LEU A 245 -30.18 24.24 -6.12
C LEU A 245 -28.80 24.75 -6.56
N LYS A 246 -28.51 26.01 -6.23
CA LYS A 246 -27.23 26.66 -6.54
C LYS A 246 -26.08 25.88 -5.89
N SER A 247 -25.11 25.53 -6.74
CA SER A 247 -23.68 25.29 -6.50
C SER A 247 -23.20 24.12 -5.63
N ILE A 248 -22.62 23.14 -6.35
CA ILE A 248 -21.40 22.35 -6.11
C ILE A 248 -21.43 21.33 -4.95
N ALA A 249 -21.28 20.05 -5.31
CA ALA A 249 -20.89 18.98 -4.40
C ALA A 249 -19.36 18.86 -4.37
N THR A 250 -18.73 19.19 -3.24
CA THR A 250 -17.29 18.99 -3.00
C THR A 250 -17.14 17.73 -2.14
N GLN A 251 -16.32 16.77 -2.55
CA GLN A 251 -16.30 15.47 -1.87
C GLN A 251 -15.58 15.57 -0.52
N VAL A 252 -16.02 14.80 0.48
CA VAL A 252 -15.45 14.83 1.83
C VAL A 252 -14.73 13.53 2.08
N PHE A 253 -13.46 13.65 2.44
CA PHE A 253 -12.69 12.57 3.03
C PHE A 253 -12.55 12.81 4.52
N TYR A 254 -12.88 11.78 5.29
CA TYR A 254 -12.48 11.63 6.68
C TYR A 254 -11.53 10.44 6.74
N VAL A 255 -10.37 10.65 7.35
CA VAL A 255 -9.46 9.55 7.68
C VAL A 255 -9.27 9.59 9.18
N ASN A 256 -9.84 8.60 9.87
CA ASN A 256 -9.29 8.23 11.16
C ASN A 256 -8.52 6.90 11.05
N ILE A 257 -7.21 7.00 11.29
CA ILE A 257 -6.27 5.90 11.58
C ILE A 257 -5.55 5.19 10.39
N ILE A 258 -4.45 5.84 9.92
CA ILE A 258 -3.04 5.43 9.60
C ILE A 258 -2.71 3.99 9.07
N PRO A 259 -1.71 3.77 8.17
CA PRO A 259 -1.03 4.67 7.22
C PRO A 259 -1.35 4.30 5.75
N HIS A 260 -1.50 5.30 4.88
CA HIS A 260 -1.73 5.21 3.42
C HIS A 260 -3.19 5.08 2.99
N MET A 261 -3.85 6.22 2.81
CA MET A 261 -4.99 6.33 1.87
C MET A 261 -4.43 6.86 0.55
N SER A 262 -4.79 6.30 -0.61
CA SER A 262 -4.38 6.80 -1.93
C SER A 262 -5.58 6.92 -2.86
N LEU A 263 -5.88 8.13 -3.28
CA LEU A 263 -6.67 8.45 -4.46
C LEU A 263 -5.80 8.13 -5.67
N ARG A 264 -6.27 7.25 -6.56
CA ARG A 264 -5.54 6.99 -7.80
C ARG A 264 -6.40 7.42 -8.97
N PRO A 265 -5.99 8.45 -9.70
CA PRO A 265 -6.43 8.65 -11.05
C PRO A 265 -5.79 7.62 -11.95
N ASN A 266 -6.56 7.15 -12.92
CA ASN A 266 -6.09 6.26 -13.95
C ASN A 266 -4.97 6.94 -14.77
N PRO A 267 -3.76 6.37 -14.90
CA PRO A 267 -2.69 6.97 -15.67
C PRO A 267 -2.94 6.77 -17.15
N GLY A 268 -3.52 7.78 -17.79
CA GLY A 268 -3.61 7.85 -19.24
C GLY A 268 -4.68 8.82 -19.66
N LEU A 269 -4.27 10.03 -20.03
CA LEU A 269 -4.52 10.58 -21.36
C LEU A 269 -3.92 11.98 -21.47
N HIS A 270 -3.07 12.16 -22.48
CA HIS A 270 -2.68 13.46 -22.98
C HIS A 270 -3.80 14.06 -23.82
N SER A 271 -3.90 15.38 -23.70
CA SER A 271 -4.84 16.31 -24.30
C SER A 271 -4.81 16.34 -25.83
N GLY A 272 -5.99 16.54 -26.42
CA GLY A 272 -6.15 17.01 -27.80
C GLY A 272 -7.63 17.21 -28.10
N GLY A 273 -8.12 18.44 -27.93
CA GLY A 273 -9.50 18.79 -28.25
C GLY A 273 -9.73 18.91 -29.75
N THR A 274 -11.01 18.96 -30.17
CA THR A 274 -11.53 19.99 -31.09
C THR A 274 -13.02 19.80 -31.33
N ASP A 275 -13.66 20.96 -31.36
CA ASP A 275 -14.80 21.42 -32.17
C ASP A 275 -15.90 20.48 -32.64
N LEU A 276 -17.10 20.95 -32.27
CA LEU A 276 -18.37 20.79 -32.97
C LEU A 276 -18.23 21.08 -34.47
N ARG A 277 -18.75 20.17 -35.30
CA ARG A 277 -19.46 20.55 -36.54
C ARG A 277 -20.69 19.66 -36.73
N GLN A 278 -21.82 20.38 -36.80
CA GLN A 278 -23.17 20.11 -37.33
C GLN A 278 -23.73 18.69 -37.27
#